data_AF-A0A7S0C0X9-F1
#
_entry.id   AF-A0A7S0C0X9-F1
#
_cell.length_a   1.000
_cell.length_b   1.000
_cell.length_c   1.000
_cell.angle_alpha   90.00
_cell.angle_beta   90.00
_cell.angle_gamma   90.00
#
_symmetry.space_group_name_H-M   'P 1'
#
loop_
_entity.id
_entity.type
_entity.pdbx_description
1 polymer ?
#
loop_
_entity_poly.entity_id
_entity_poly.type
_entity_poly.pdbx_seq_one_letter_code
_entity_poly.pdbx_strand_id
1 'polypeptide(L)'
;VDILLVNTSDPSTLPNLVRHTRVVATTAGPFQLYGLPVVKFCATYGTHYVDITGELDWVQIMIVKHESAAQCTGAKIVSLCGRSETRRGHERKERGGSGGGEYRGRYQGNGE
;
A
#
# COMPACT_ATOMS: atom_id res chain seq x y z
N VAL A 1 -12.86 -3.00 -24.46
CA VAL A 1 -12.41 -2.79 -23.07
C VAL A 1 -12.62 -4.09 -22.35
N ASP A 2 -11.56 -4.68 -21.81
CA ASP A 2 -11.66 -5.93 -21.06
C ASP A 2 -12.17 -5.64 -19.64
N ILE A 3 -13.15 -6.43 -19.18
CA ILE A 3 -13.77 -6.25 -17.86
C ILE A 3 -13.53 -7.53 -17.07
N LEU A 4 -12.87 -7.41 -15.91
CA LEU A 4 -12.71 -8.48 -14.95
C LEU A 4 -13.69 -8.29 -13.80
N LEU A 5 -14.55 -9.28 -13.57
CA LEU A 5 -15.43 -9.30 -12.42
C LEU A 5 -14.72 -9.98 -11.24
N VAL A 6 -14.59 -9.26 -10.12
CA VAL A 6 -13.89 -9.71 -8.92
C VAL A 6 -14.73 -9.32 -7.71
N ASN A 7 -14.87 -10.24 -6.76
CA ASN A 7 -15.56 -9.98 -5.50
C ASN A 7 -14.53 -9.96 -4.37
N THR A 8 -14.31 -8.81 -3.75
CA THR A 8 -13.35 -8.67 -2.65
C THR A 8 -13.75 -9.43 -1.39
N SER A 9 -15.04 -9.73 -1.22
CA SER A 9 -15.55 -10.60 -0.16
C SER A 9 -15.36 -12.09 -0.44
N ASP A 10 -14.98 -12.46 -1.67
CA ASP A 10 -14.61 -13.82 -2.06
C ASP A 10 -13.15 -13.85 -2.55
N PRO A 11 -12.18 -14.13 -1.65
CA PRO A 11 -10.77 -14.14 -1.97
C PRO A 11 -10.37 -15.13 -3.07
N SER A 12 -11.19 -16.12 -3.40
CA SER A 12 -10.92 -17.07 -4.49
C SER A 12 -10.90 -16.39 -5.87
N THR A 13 -11.54 -15.23 -5.99
CA THR A 13 -11.65 -14.47 -7.25
C THR A 13 -10.47 -13.51 -7.48
N LEU A 14 -9.72 -13.16 -6.43
CA LEU A 14 -8.59 -12.22 -6.48
C LEU A 14 -7.33 -12.68 -7.23
N PRO A 15 -6.95 -13.97 -7.27
CA PRO A 15 -5.82 -14.43 -8.08
C PRO A 15 -5.91 -13.99 -9.54
N ASN A 16 -7.13 -13.98 -10.10
CA ASN A 16 -7.35 -13.60 -11.49
C ASN A 16 -7.02 -12.12 -11.70
N LEU A 17 -7.38 -11.25 -10.76
CA LEU A 17 -7.05 -9.82 -10.81
C LEU A 17 -5.53 -9.59 -10.78
N VAL A 18 -4.86 -10.15 -9.77
CA VAL A 18 -3.44 -9.81 -9.51
C VAL A 18 -2.49 -10.43 -10.53
N ARG A 19 -2.82 -11.61 -11.09
CA ARG A 19 -1.98 -12.25 -12.11
C ARG A 19 -2.06 -11.57 -13.48
N HIS A 20 -3.17 -10.90 -13.79
CA HIS A 20 -3.37 -10.24 -15.08
C HIS A 20 -3.09 -8.73 -15.04
N THR A 21 -2.65 -8.19 -13.90
CA THR A 21 -2.40 -6.76 -13.73
C THR A 21 -1.02 -6.48 -13.17
N ARG A 22 -0.42 -5.36 -13.60
CA ARG A 22 0.85 -4.86 -13.05
C ARG A 22 0.62 -3.96 -11.83
N VAL A 23 -0.48 -3.20 -11.85
CA VAL A 23 -0.87 -2.25 -10.82
C VAL A 23 -2.38 -2.36 -10.62
N VAL A 24 -2.82 -2.43 -9.37
CA VAL A 24 -4.23 -2.29 -8.96
C VAL A 24 -4.40 -0.92 -8.32
N ALA A 25 -5.30 -0.09 -8.86
CA ALA A 25 -5.67 1.20 -8.29
C ALA A 25 -7.09 1.14 -7.72
N THR A 26 -7.25 1.38 -6.42
CA THR A 26 -8.55 1.31 -5.74
C THR A 26 -9.04 2.70 -5.36
N THR A 27 -10.28 3.00 -5.74
CA THR A 27 -10.95 4.28 -5.45
C THR A 27 -12.25 4.10 -4.68
N ALA A 28 -12.62 2.86 -4.35
CA ALA A 28 -13.86 2.52 -3.66
C ALA A 28 -13.55 1.97 -2.27
N GLY A 29 -13.89 2.77 -1.25
CA GLY A 29 -13.90 2.35 0.15
C GLY A 29 -15.27 1.80 0.59
N PRO A 30 -15.42 1.43 1.87
CA PRO A 30 -14.42 1.52 2.95
C PRO A 30 -13.26 0.53 2.77
N PHE A 31 -12.01 1.00 2.81
CA PHE A 31 -10.84 0.14 2.53
C PHE A 31 -10.58 -0.82 3.68
N GLN A 32 -10.95 -0.44 4.90
CA GLN A 32 -10.91 -1.35 6.04
C GLN A 32 -11.77 -2.60 5.86
N LEU A 33 -12.88 -2.50 5.13
CA LEU A 33 -13.78 -3.63 4.86
C LEU A 33 -13.34 -4.43 3.63
N TYR A 34 -12.94 -3.75 2.55
CA TYR A 34 -12.77 -4.39 1.23
C TYR A 34 -11.33 -4.43 0.72
N GLY A 35 -10.44 -3.59 1.24
CA GLY A 35 -9.07 -3.44 0.76
C GLY A 35 -8.10 -4.50 1.30
N LEU A 36 -8.37 -5.05 2.48
CA LEU A 36 -7.54 -6.06 3.15
C LEU A 36 -7.14 -7.25 2.23
N PRO A 37 -8.09 -7.96 1.61
CA PRO A 37 -7.73 -9.09 0.76
C PRO A 37 -7.04 -8.64 -0.52
N VAL A 38 -7.37 -7.46 -1.07
CA VAL A 38 -6.71 -6.93 -2.28
C VAL A 38 -5.22 -6.67 -2.03
N VAL A 39 -4.90 -5.95 -0.95
CA VAL A 39 -3.50 -5.63 -0.58
C VAL A 39 -2.70 -6.90 -0.32
N LYS A 40 -3.27 -7.86 0.43
CA LYS A 40 -2.63 -9.15 0.70
C LYS A 40 -2.23 -9.87 -0.59
N PHE A 41 -3.15 -9.98 -1.54
CA PHE A 41 -2.90 -10.65 -2.81
C PHE A 41 -1.88 -9.87 -3.65
N CYS A 42 -1.98 -8.53 -3.71
CA CYS A 42 -0.99 -7.72 -4.42
C CYS A 42 0.43 -7.94 -3.86
N ALA A 43 0.60 -7.87 -2.54
CA ALA A 43 1.87 -8.13 -1.87
C ALA A 43 2.41 -9.54 -2.16
N THR A 44 1.53 -10.55 -2.18
CA THR A 44 1.91 -11.96 -2.34
C THR A 44 2.26 -12.32 -3.79
N TYR A 45 1.66 -11.64 -4.77
CA TYR A 45 1.83 -11.94 -6.19
C TYR A 45 2.79 -10.97 -6.91
N GLY A 46 3.34 -9.97 -6.22
CA GLY A 46 4.26 -8.99 -6.82
C GLY A 46 3.54 -7.85 -7.55
N THR A 47 2.21 -7.82 -7.52
CA THR A 47 1.40 -6.77 -8.15
C THR A 47 1.46 -5.50 -7.32
N HIS A 48 1.67 -4.36 -7.96
CA HIS A 48 1.68 -3.08 -7.27
C HIS A 48 0.26 -2.64 -6.91
N TYR A 49 0.14 -1.86 -5.85
CA TYR A 49 -1.14 -1.40 -5.33
C TYR A 49 -1.07 0.08 -4.97
N VAL A 50 -2.10 0.83 -5.36
CA VAL A 50 -2.30 2.23 -4.97
C VAL A 50 -3.74 2.48 -4.56
N ASP A 51 -3.94 3.36 -3.58
CA ASP A 51 -5.26 3.77 -3.13
C ASP A 51 -5.35 5.26 -2.78
N ILE A 52 -6.58 5.74 -2.67
CA ILE A 52 -6.91 7.10 -2.22
C ILE A 52 -7.44 7.14 -0.77
N THR A 53 -7.14 6.11 0.04
CA THR A 53 -7.74 5.99 1.38
C THR A 53 -7.40 7.18 2.28
N GLY A 54 -8.29 7.48 3.22
CA GLY A 54 -8.02 8.37 4.36
C GLY A 54 -7.87 7.62 5.69
N GLU A 55 -7.98 6.29 5.68
CA GLU A 55 -8.07 5.44 6.88
C GLU A 55 -6.67 5.11 7.43
N LEU A 56 -6.09 6.01 8.23
CA LEU A 56 -4.71 5.90 8.71
C LEU A 56 -4.43 4.62 9.52
N ASP A 57 -5.34 4.23 10.41
CA ASP A 57 -5.18 3.01 11.22
C ASP A 57 -5.10 1.76 10.33
N TRP A 58 -5.93 1.72 9.29
CA TRP A 58 -5.89 0.65 8.29
C TRP A 58 -4.57 0.63 7.52
N VAL A 59 -4.05 1.79 7.11
CA VAL A 59 -2.74 1.89 6.43
C VAL A 59 -1.62 1.32 7.30
N GLN A 60 -1.59 1.67 8.60
CA GLN A 60 -0.59 1.12 9.53
C GLN A 60 -0.70 -0.41 9.64
N ILE A 61 -1.93 -0.93 9.74
CA ILE A 61 -2.16 -2.37 9.77
C ILE A 61 -1.68 -3.04 8.48
N MET A 62 -1.87 -2.41 7.30
CA MET A 62 -1.44 -2.97 6.02
C MET A 62 0.07 -3.05 5.91
N ILE A 63 0.77 -2.00 6.35
CA ILE A 63 2.24 -1.97 6.39
C ILE A 63 2.75 -3.14 7.25
N VAL A 64 2.31 -3.21 8.51
CA VAL A 64 2.77 -4.26 9.45
C VAL A 64 2.49 -5.67 8.91
N LYS A 65 1.33 -5.88 8.28
CA LYS A 65 0.93 -7.22 7.80
C LYS A 65 1.60 -7.65 6.51
N HIS A 66 1.95 -6.72 5.62
CA HIS A 66 2.28 -7.05 4.23
C HIS A 66 3.63 -6.51 3.74
N GLU A 67 4.34 -5.72 4.54
CA GLU A 67 5.66 -5.20 4.19
C GLU A 67 6.65 -6.31 3.81
N SER A 68 6.79 -7.35 4.63
CA SER A 68 7.72 -8.46 4.34
C SER A 68 7.39 -9.17 3.03
N ALA A 69 6.11 -9.47 2.77
CA ALA A 69 5.69 -10.10 1.52
C ALA A 69 5.96 -9.19 0.32
N ALA A 70 5.65 -7.90 0.43
CA ALA A 70 5.88 -6.93 -0.63
C ALA A 70 7.38 -6.75 -0.96
N GLN A 71 8.24 -6.76 0.06
CA GLN A 71 9.70 -6.72 -0.13
C GLN A 71 10.20 -7.98 -0.85
N CYS A 72 9.75 -9.17 -0.45
CA CYS A 72 10.15 -10.43 -1.07
C CYS A 72 9.72 -10.54 -2.54
N THR A 73 8.56 -10.00 -2.91
CA THR A 73 8.02 -10.08 -4.28
C THR A 73 8.36 -8.88 -5.15
N GLY A 74 8.86 -7.78 -4.57
CA GLY A 74 9.06 -6.50 -5.24
C GLY A 74 7.79 -5.68 -5.46
N ALA A 75 6.66 -6.06 -4.84
CA ALA A 75 5.44 -5.27 -4.88
C ALA A 75 5.63 -3.91 -4.18
N LYS A 76 5.04 -2.85 -4.75
CA LYS A 76 4.99 -1.51 -4.14
C LYS A 76 3.55 -1.20 -3.75
N ILE A 77 3.34 -0.88 -2.48
CA ILE A 77 2.04 -0.53 -1.91
C ILE A 77 2.10 0.95 -1.50
N VAL A 78 1.31 1.80 -2.16
CA VAL A 78 1.29 3.25 -1.91
C VAL A 78 -0.13 3.69 -1.58
N SER A 79 -0.39 3.91 -0.30
CA SER A 79 -1.69 4.42 0.17
C SER A 79 -1.68 5.94 0.29
N LEU A 80 -2.87 6.53 0.50
CA LEU A 80 -3.07 7.97 0.70
C LEU A 80 -2.78 8.82 -0.56
N CYS A 81 -2.84 8.23 -1.76
CA CYS A 81 -2.58 8.96 -3.00
C CYS A 81 -3.65 10.04 -3.22
N GLY A 82 -3.22 11.26 -3.50
CA GLY A 82 -4.12 12.38 -3.79
C GLY A 82 -4.76 13.03 -2.56
N ARG A 83 -4.41 12.61 -1.34
CA ARG A 83 -4.84 13.30 -0.12
C ARG A 83 -4.08 14.62 0.03
N SER A 84 -4.82 15.73 0.13
CA SER A 84 -4.25 17.03 0.48
C SER A 84 -4.10 17.10 2.00
N GLU A 85 -2.98 16.64 2.57
CA GLU A 85 -2.59 17.21 3.85
C GLU A 85 -2.09 18.63 3.63
N THR A 86 -2.72 19.61 4.28
CA THR A 86 -2.07 20.89 4.52
C THR A 86 -0.74 20.56 5.21
N ARG A 87 0.38 20.86 4.56
CA ARG A 87 1.70 20.75 5.18
C ARG A 87 1.66 21.52 6.49
N ARG A 88 1.55 20.84 7.63
CA ARG A 88 1.99 21.46 8.89
C ARG A 88 3.48 21.69 8.70
N GLY A 89 3.87 22.96 8.65
CA GLY A 89 5.22 23.39 8.33
C GLY A 89 6.24 22.64 9.18
N HIS A 90 6.93 21.68 8.56
CA HIS A 90 8.15 21.12 9.10
C HIS A 90 9.25 22.07 8.62
N GLU A 91 9.74 22.93 9.51
CA GLU A 91 10.88 23.79 9.23
C GLU A 91 12.06 22.91 8.79
N ARG A 92 12.47 23.13 7.55
CA ARG A 92 13.50 22.35 6.87
C ARG A 92 14.86 22.90 7.30
N LYS A 93 15.56 22.21 8.21
CA LYS A 93 17.00 22.45 8.38
C LYS A 93 17.71 21.86 7.17
N GLU A 94 18.20 22.73 6.30
CA GLU A 94 18.95 22.36 5.10
C GLU A 94 20.31 21.73 5.47
N ARG A 95 20.52 20.47 5.08
CA ARG A 95 21.85 19.95 4.69
C ARG A 95 21.66 19.06 3.46
N GLY A 96 22.47 19.31 2.44
CA GLY A 96 22.20 18.98 1.04
C GLY A 96 22.36 17.51 0.61
N GLY A 97 22.00 17.27 -0.65
CA GLY A 97 22.50 16.16 -1.47
C GLY A 97 21.57 14.95 -1.65
N SER A 98 20.82 14.96 -2.77
CA SER A 98 20.37 13.83 -3.64
C SER A 98 19.89 12.48 -3.05
N GLY A 99 18.66 12.09 -3.41
CA GLY A 99 18.22 10.68 -3.44
C GLY A 99 16.76 10.50 -3.03
N GLY A 100 15.97 9.78 -3.84
CA GLY A 100 14.53 9.59 -3.67
C GLY A 100 14.12 9.04 -2.30
N GLY A 101 12.94 9.47 -1.82
CA GLY A 101 12.41 9.10 -0.52
C GLY A 101 12.00 7.63 -0.45
N GLU A 102 12.94 6.76 -0.08
CA GLU A 102 12.66 5.45 0.50
C GLU A 102 12.27 5.65 1.97
N TYR A 103 11.07 5.21 2.34
CA TYR A 103 10.69 5.05 3.75
C TYR A 103 11.48 3.87 4.34
N ARG A 104 12.71 4.13 4.78
CA ARG A 104 13.48 3.21 5.62
C ARG A 104 13.03 3.36 7.07
N GLY A 105 12.13 2.48 7.52
CA GLY A 105 11.83 2.29 8.93
C GLY A 105 13.06 1.76 9.66
N ARG A 106 13.74 2.60 10.44
CA ARG A 106 14.71 2.15 11.44
C ARG A 106 13.96 1.74 12.70
N TYR A 107 13.79 0.43 12.89
CA TYR A 107 13.43 -0.11 14.21
C TYR A 107 14.69 -0.02 15.10
N GLN A 108 14.71 0.93 16.03
CA GLN A 108 15.60 0.87 17.19
C GLN A 108 14.85 0.09 18.27
N GLY A 109 15.13 -1.21 18.37
CA GLY A 109 14.74 -1.98 19.54
C GLY A 109 15.57 -1.50 20.72
N ASN A 110 14.92 -0.84 21.69
CA ASN A 110 15.46 -0.75 23.04
C ASN A 110 15.34 -2.13 23.67
N GLY A 111 16.47 -2.61 24.22
CA GLY A 111 16.46 -3.73 25.13
C GLY A 111 15.76 -3.36 26.43
N GLU A 112 15.05 -4.34 26.98
CA GLU A 112 15.26 -4.96 28.30
C GLU A 112 14.57 -6.33 28.29
#